data_AF-A0A220S8N6-F1
#
_entry.id   AF-A0A220S8N6-F1
#
_cell.length_a   1.000
_cell.length_b   1.000
_cell.length_c   1.000
_cell.angle_alpha   90.00
_cell.angle_beta   90.00
_cell.angle_gamma   90.00
#
_symmetry.space_group_name_H-M   'P 1'
#
loop_
_entity.id
_entity.type
_entity.pdbx_description
1 polymer ?
#
loop_
_entity_poly.entity_id
_entity_poly.type
_entity_poly.pdbx_seq_one_letter_code
_entity_poly.pdbx_strand_id
1 'polypeptide(L)'
;MKKFKKRINIENATSFKLDYYEGGTELKSKEFNTYKSMEQFHNRQTDFMYLDFNRHALVDGIWYRFIKLRSPFVFQEELDFINKTFHENNESVNLQKYKLEEC
;
A
#
# COMPACT_ATOMS: atom_id res chain seq x y z
N MET A 1 28.34 5.10 -2.35
CA MET A 1 27.42 6.05 -1.67
C MET A 1 26.00 5.76 -2.13
N LYS A 2 25.09 5.36 -1.23
CA LYS A 2 23.64 5.31 -1.56
C LYS A 2 23.22 6.74 -1.89
N LYS A 3 22.77 6.98 -3.13
CA LYS A 3 22.21 8.28 -3.51
C LYS A 3 21.02 8.55 -2.57
N PHE A 4 21.07 9.65 -1.82
CA PHE A 4 19.92 10.07 -1.02
C PHE A 4 18.74 10.25 -1.97
N LYS A 5 17.67 9.46 -1.78
CA LYS A 5 16.45 9.60 -2.57
C LYS A 5 15.87 10.98 -2.25
N LYS A 6 15.61 11.77 -3.30
CA LYS A 6 14.99 13.09 -3.18
C LYS A 6 13.70 12.97 -2.38
N ARG A 7 13.50 13.86 -1.39
CA ARG A 7 12.23 13.95 -0.67
C ARG A 7 11.13 14.39 -1.64
N ILE A 8 10.07 13.59 -1.75
CA ILE A 8 8.92 13.89 -2.60
C ILE A 8 7.90 14.63 -1.75
N ASN A 9 7.39 15.77 -2.22
CA ASN A 9 6.29 16.45 -1.56
C ASN A 9 4.97 15.90 -2.10
N ILE A 10 4.27 15.12 -1.28
CA ILE A 10 2.97 14.51 -1.65
C ILE A 10 1.84 15.54 -1.75
N GLU A 11 2.02 16.74 -1.20
CA GLU A 11 1.05 17.84 -1.35
C GLU A 11 0.92 18.29 -2.80
N ASN A 12 1.96 18.09 -3.60
CA ASN A 12 1.97 18.39 -5.04
C ASN A 12 1.31 17.27 -5.86
N ALA A 13 0.78 16.22 -5.23
CA ALA A 13 0.21 15.11 -5.96
C ALA A 13 -1.11 15.50 -6.64
N THR A 14 -1.21 15.22 -7.93
CA THR A 14 -2.41 15.52 -8.72
C THR A 14 -3.43 14.38 -8.68
N SER A 15 -3.00 13.18 -8.31
CA SER A 15 -3.85 11.99 -8.24
C SER A 15 -3.29 11.00 -7.24
N PHE A 16 -4.18 10.14 -6.74
CA PHE A 16 -3.89 9.11 -5.76
C PHE A 16 -4.47 7.79 -6.26
N LYS A 17 -3.78 6.68 -6.00
CA LYS A 17 -4.24 5.34 -6.39
C LYS A 17 -4.12 4.39 -5.21
N LEU A 18 -5.13 3.57 -5.01
CA LEU A 18 -5.18 2.52 -4.00
C LEU A 18 -5.32 1.17 -4.70
N ASP A 19 -4.37 0.28 -4.43
CA ASP A 19 -4.42 -1.11 -4.84
C ASP A 19 -4.86 -1.96 -3.65
N TYR A 20 -5.88 -2.80 -3.82
CA TYR A 20 -6.52 -3.56 -2.76
C TYR A 20 -7.08 -4.89 -3.26
N TYR A 21 -7.27 -5.83 -2.35
CA TYR A 21 -8.02 -7.07 -2.57
C TYR A 21 -9.39 -6.95 -1.93
N GLU A 22 -10.40 -7.56 -2.56
CA GLU A 22 -11.77 -7.61 -2.04
C GLU A 22 -12.37 -8.97 -2.38
N GLY A 23 -12.50 -9.83 -1.37
CA GLY A 23 -13.19 -11.13 -1.48
C GLY A 23 -12.51 -12.18 -2.35
N GLY A 24 -11.20 -12.05 -2.65
CA GLY A 24 -10.48 -13.01 -3.48
C GLY A 24 -9.03 -12.63 -3.77
N THR A 25 -8.44 -13.28 -4.78
CA THR A 25 -7.04 -13.12 -5.20
C THR A 25 -6.83 -12.06 -6.28
N GLU A 26 -7.87 -11.35 -6.69
CA GLU A 26 -7.79 -10.34 -7.75
C GLU A 26 -7.38 -8.98 -7.16
N LEU A 27 -6.26 -8.45 -7.65
CA LEU A 27 -5.79 -7.12 -7.26
C LEU A 27 -6.61 -6.07 -8.00
N LYS A 28 -7.43 -5.32 -7.27
CA LYS A 28 -8.18 -4.18 -7.78
C LYS A 28 -7.38 -2.89 -7.56
N SER A 29 -7.54 -1.93 -8.46
CA SER A 29 -6.94 -0.61 -8.36
C SER A 29 -7.99 0.47 -8.56
N LYS A 30 -7.95 1.52 -7.75
CA LYS A 30 -8.85 2.68 -7.89
C LYS A 30 -8.08 3.98 -7.78
N GLU A 31 -8.32 4.88 -8.73
CA GLU A 31 -7.74 6.22 -8.76
C GLU A 31 -8.69 7.27 -8.17
N PHE A 32 -8.10 8.31 -7.58
CA PHE A 32 -8.77 9.36 -6.84
C PHE A 32 -8.09 10.69 -7.13
N ASN A 33 -8.88 11.76 -7.25
CA ASN A 33 -8.34 13.11 -7.46
C ASN A 33 -7.76 13.73 -6.19
N THR A 34 -8.07 13.18 -5.01
CA THR A 34 -7.58 13.72 -3.73
C THR A 34 -7.22 12.59 -2.76
N TYR A 35 -6.28 12.86 -1.86
CA TYR A 35 -5.94 11.93 -0.78
C TYR A 35 -7.14 11.68 0.15
N LYS A 36 -7.92 12.73 0.44
CA LYS A 36 -9.08 12.65 1.33
C LYS A 36 -10.15 11.69 0.79
N SER A 37 -10.44 11.72 -0.51
CA SER A 37 -11.43 10.81 -1.11
C SER A 37 -10.95 9.36 -1.10
N MET A 38 -9.64 9.12 -1.30
CA MET A 38 -9.03 7.80 -1.16
C MET A 38 -9.18 7.27 0.28
N GLU A 39 -8.85 8.08 1.29
CA GLU A 39 -8.98 7.71 2.70
C GLU A 39 -10.44 7.42 3.08
N GLN A 40 -11.39 8.24 2.62
CA GLN A 40 -12.81 7.99 2.86
C GLN A 40 -13.29 6.70 2.21
N PHE A 41 -12.82 6.38 1.00
CA PHE A 41 -13.12 5.11 0.36
C PHE A 41 -12.57 3.94 1.17
N HIS A 42 -11.31 4.01 1.59
CA HIS A 42 -10.64 2.98 2.39
C HIS A 42 -11.34 2.79 3.76
N ASN A 43 -11.65 3.86 4.47
CA ASN A 43 -12.29 3.79 5.79
C ASN A 43 -13.73 3.26 5.75
N ARG A 44 -14.39 3.29 4.58
CA ARG A 44 -15.73 2.71 4.40
C ARG A 44 -15.69 1.21 4.15
N GLN A 45 -14.51 0.63 3.90
CA GLN A 45 -14.37 -0.80 3.70
C GLN A 45 -14.47 -1.48 5.06
N THR A 46 -15.59 -2.15 5.28
CA THR A 46 -15.85 -2.93 6.50
C THR A 46 -15.81 -4.43 6.24
N ASP A 47 -15.59 -4.84 4.99
CA ASP A 47 -15.48 -6.25 4.64
C ASP A 47 -14.22 -6.85 5.29
N PHE A 48 -14.38 -7.98 5.97
CA PHE A 48 -13.28 -8.70 6.61
C PHE A 48 -12.22 -9.15 5.61
N MET A 49 -12.62 -9.43 4.36
CA MET A 49 -11.71 -9.85 3.29
C MET A 49 -11.08 -8.68 2.53
N TYR A 50 -11.33 -7.45 2.95
CA TYR A 50 -10.69 -6.29 2.36
C TYR A 50 -9.25 -6.14 2.89
N LEU A 51 -8.30 -6.07 1.97
CA LEU A 51 -6.89 -5.84 2.29
C LEU A 51 -6.34 -4.69 1.43
N ASP A 52 -5.95 -3.59 2.06
CA ASP A 52 -5.22 -2.54 1.36
C ASP A 52 -3.75 -2.95 1.17
N PHE A 53 -3.27 -2.84 -0.06
CA PHE A 53 -1.98 -3.41 -0.44
C PHE A 53 -0.94 -2.33 -0.72
N ASN A 54 -1.21 -1.44 -1.69
CA ASN A 54 -0.29 -0.35 -2.03
C ASN A 54 -1.04 0.97 -2.24
N ARG A 55 -0.42 2.05 -1.78
CA ARG A 55 -0.91 3.43 -1.98
C ARG A 55 0.08 4.19 -2.84
N HIS A 56 -0.41 4.90 -3.85
CA HIS A 56 0.41 5.65 -4.78
C HIS A 56 -0.08 7.09 -4.90
N ALA A 57 0.86 8.01 -5.08
CA ALA A 57 0.61 9.42 -5.35
C ALA A 57 1.31 9.82 -6.65
N LEU A 58 0.60 10.50 -7.54
CA LEU A 58 1.12 10.99 -8.80
C LEU A 58 1.70 12.38 -8.58
N VAL A 59 3.03 12.50 -8.58
CA VAL A 59 3.75 13.78 -8.41
C VAL A 59 4.63 13.99 -9.63
N ASP A 60 4.55 15.16 -10.26
CA ASP A 60 5.32 15.50 -11.46
C ASP A 60 5.20 14.45 -12.60
N GLY A 61 4.01 13.83 -12.73
CA GLY A 61 3.74 12.79 -13.74
C GLY A 61 4.30 11.40 -13.41
N ILE A 62 4.87 11.21 -12.22
CA ILE A 62 5.43 9.92 -11.76
C ILE A 62 4.63 9.40 -10.57
N TRP A 63 4.24 8.12 -10.63
CA TRP A 63 3.59 7.43 -9.52
C TRP A 63 4.61 7.01 -8.47
N TYR A 64 4.45 7.51 -7.25
CA TYR A 64 5.27 7.17 -6.11
C TYR A 64 4.46 6.40 -5.07
N ARG A 65 4.98 5.23 -4.67
CA ARG A 65 4.40 4.46 -3.57
C ARG A 65 4.70 5.16 -2.23
N PHE A 66 3.70 5.26 -1.36
CA PHE A 66 3.84 5.82 -0.03
C PHE A 66 3.09 4.97 1.01
N ILE A 67 3.44 5.12 2.28
CA ILE A 67 2.72 4.52 3.41
C ILE A 67 2.35 5.64 4.39
N LYS A 68 1.15 5.54 4.96
CA LYS A 68 0.71 6.41 6.05
C LYS A 68 1.27 5.85 7.36
N LEU A 69 2.13 6.61 8.02
CA LEU A 69 2.58 6.26 9.37
C LEU A 69 1.45 6.55 10.36
N ARG A 70 1.22 5.61 11.30
CA ARG A 70 0.22 5.77 12.37
C ARG A 70 0.71 6.71 13.48
N SER A 71 2.02 6.83 13.64
CA SER A 71 2.68 7.62 14.66
C SER A 71 3.82 8.44 14.04
N PRO A 72 4.10 9.66 14.55
CA PRO A 72 5.28 10.42 14.16
C PRO A 72 6.57 9.78 14.67
N PHE A 73 6.48 8.96 15.72
CA PHE A 73 7.56 8.12 16.21
C PHE A 73 7.46 6.77 15.55
N VAL A 74 8.54 6.34 14.89
CA VAL A 74 8.66 5.03 14.27
C VAL A 74 9.72 4.26 15.05
N PHE A 75 9.33 3.15 15.65
CA PHE A 75 10.29 2.27 16.33
C PHE A 75 11.07 1.45 15.31
N GLN A 76 12.24 0.94 15.69
CA GLN A 76 13.09 0.16 14.78
C GLN A 76 12.35 -1.05 14.19
N GLU A 77 11.54 -1.75 15.00
CA GLU A 77 10.73 -2.89 14.56
C GLU A 77 9.71 -2.50 13.47
N GLU A 78 9.07 -1.35 13.61
CA GLU A 78 8.14 -0.82 12.61
C GLU A 78 8.88 -0.42 11.32
N LEU A 79 10.07 0.17 11.45
CA LEU A 79 10.96 0.49 10.34
C LEU A 79 11.37 -0.77 9.57
N ASP A 80 11.72 -1.85 10.28
CA ASP A 80 12.12 -3.11 9.68
C ASP A 80 10.93 -3.77 8.95
N PHE A 81 9.73 -3.73 9.54
CA PHE A 81 8.49 -4.18 8.89
C PHE A 81 8.16 -3.37 7.63
N ILE A 82 8.26 -2.04 7.70
CA ILE A 82 8.02 -1.15 6.56
C ILE A 82 9.03 -1.45 5.45
N ASN A 83 10.32 -1.55 5.79
CA ASN A 83 11.38 -1.85 4.83
C ASN A 83 11.16 -3.22 4.17
N LYS A 84 10.80 -4.24 4.95
CA LYS A 84 10.45 -5.57 4.44
C LYS A 84 9.28 -5.47 3.45
N THR A 85 8.20 -4.80 3.83
CA THR A 85 7.00 -4.60 2.98
C THR A 85 7.31 -3.83 1.69
N PHE A 86 8.21 -2.85 1.74
CA PHE A 86 8.60 -2.07 0.56
C PHE A 86 9.61 -2.80 -0.35
N HIS A 87 10.46 -3.66 0.19
CA HIS A 87 11.52 -4.33 -0.57
C HIS A 87 11.13 -5.73 -1.05
N GLU A 88 10.21 -6.41 -0.38
CA GLU A 88 9.64 -7.66 -0.87
C GLU A 88 8.74 -7.37 -2.08
N ASN A 89 9.14 -7.88 -3.25
CA ASN A 89 8.23 -8.16 -4.34
C ASN A 89 7.30 -9.28 -3.87
N ASN A 90 6.28 -8.92 -3.10
CA ASN A 90 5.37 -9.88 -2.50
C ASN A 90 4.56 -10.58 -3.60
N GLU A 91 4.99 -11.79 -3.94
CA GLU A 91 4.22 -12.79 -4.68
C GLU A 91 2.98 -13.17 -3.86
N SER A 92 1.97 -12.31 -3.83
CA SER A 92 0.66 -12.61 -3.22
C SER A 92 -0.03 -13.84 -3.85
N VAL A 93 0.51 -14.37 -4.95
CA VAL A 93 0.13 -15.65 -5.56
C VAL A 93 0.40 -16.85 -4.64
N ASN A 94 1.28 -16.75 -3.64
CA ASN A 94 1.68 -17.90 -2.80
C ASN A 94 1.00 -18.01 -1.42
N LEU A 95 0.09 -17.11 -1.05
CA LEU A 95 -0.58 -17.17 0.27
C LEU A 95 -1.62 -18.31 0.41
N GLN A 96 -2.01 -18.95 -0.70
CA GLN A 96 -3.00 -20.05 -0.73
C GLN A 96 -2.41 -21.44 -1.03
N LYS A 97 -1.10 -21.66 -0.83
CA LYS A 97 -0.55 -23.04 -0.87
C LYS A 97 -0.56 -23.70 0.51
N TYR A 98 -1.73 -23.79 1.14
CA TYR A 98 -1.94 -24.84 2.14
C TYR A 98 -2.47 -26.06 1.39
N LYS A 99 -1.61 -27.09 1.26
CA LYS A 99 -2.12 -28.45 1.05
C LYS A 99 -2.95 -28.77 2.29
N LEU A 100 -4.24 -28.99 2.12
CA LEU A 100 -5.02 -29.74 3.10
C LEU A 100 -4.32 -31.10 3.23
N GLU A 101 -3.71 -31.37 4.39
CA GLU A 101 -3.41 -32.75 4.75
C GLU A 101 -4.76 -33.44 4.93
N GLU A 102 -5.04 -34.44 4.10
CA GLU A 102 -6.20 -35.30 4.23
C GLU A 102 -6.10 -36.05 5.57
N CYS A 103 -7.07 -35.85 6.46
CA CYS A 103 -7.29 -36.67 7.65
C CYS A 103 -8.04 -37.96 7.30
#